data_AF-A0A7J4CTF1-F1
#
_entry.id   AF-A0A7J4CTF1-F1
#
_cell.length_a   1.000
_cell.length_b   1.000
_cell.length_c   1.000
_cell.angle_alpha   90.00
_cell.angle_beta   90.00
_cell.angle_gamma   90.00
#
_symmetry.space_group_name_H-M   'P 1'
#
loop_
_entity.id
_entity.type
_entity.pdbx_description
1 polymer ?
#
loop_
_entity_poly.entity_id
_entity_poly.type
_entity_poly.pdbx_seq_one_letter_code
_entity_poly.pdbx_strand_id
1 'polypeptide(L)'
;GEDYSGEPEGYAALSPLINEQEPPKKKDGFLRRAMLFVAKHGFANVKQAFSEGQYERPKCLQFGGGKLEKSSVVLLEWLEENISGVKRCVWIDLHTGLGKAGNDTLLVEFAPSDPILSKLRSHYGKRITSLDPEAGVAYRIRGGLQAGVEARFPEIEWTSITQEFGTVGPYAVIAALRSENQWTQWGGKSGRETLNHWSRDKLLATFNLKKPKWEEKLIIRGRKLFADALTDLAGEQKKVPDFQWERN
;
A
#
# COMPACT_ATOMS: atom_id res chain seq x y z
N GLY A 1 5.57 -20.35 -4.53
CA GLY A 1 5.16 -18.94 -4.74
C GLY A 1 3.75 -18.94 -5.31
N GLU A 2 3.08 -17.78 -5.29
CA GLU A 2 1.77 -17.62 -5.91
C GLU A 2 1.85 -17.63 -7.44
N ASP A 3 0.82 -18.15 -8.12
CA ASP A 3 0.72 -18.16 -9.58
C ASP A 3 0.41 -16.76 -10.13
N TYR A 4 1.10 -16.37 -11.21
CA TYR A 4 0.93 -15.09 -11.92
C TYR A 4 -0.23 -15.16 -12.91
N SER A 5 -1.40 -15.56 -12.41
CA SER A 5 -2.61 -15.72 -13.21
C SER A 5 -3.87 -15.32 -12.44
N GLY A 6 -4.93 -15.05 -13.17
CA GLY A 6 -6.24 -14.68 -12.64
C GLY A 6 -6.39 -13.20 -12.30
N GLU A 7 -7.65 -12.80 -12.16
CA GLU A 7 -8.08 -11.48 -11.71
C GLU A 7 -9.25 -11.64 -10.73
N PRO A 8 -9.47 -10.69 -9.80
CA PRO A 8 -10.51 -10.82 -8.80
C PRO A 8 -11.89 -10.73 -9.43
N GLU A 9 -12.87 -11.36 -8.78
CA GLU A 9 -14.26 -11.28 -9.24
C GLU A 9 -14.69 -9.81 -9.36
N GLY A 10 -15.32 -9.47 -10.49
CA GLY A 10 -15.76 -8.10 -10.78
C GLY A 10 -14.69 -7.19 -11.38
N TYR A 11 -13.41 -7.57 -11.43
CA TYR A 11 -12.37 -6.74 -12.08
C TYR A 11 -12.70 -6.47 -13.55
N ALA A 12 -13.09 -7.50 -14.30
CA ALA A 12 -13.46 -7.38 -15.71
C ALA A 12 -14.55 -6.31 -15.95
N ALA A 13 -15.54 -6.23 -15.05
CA ALA A 13 -16.62 -5.24 -15.12
C ALA A 13 -16.17 -3.84 -14.66
N LEU A 14 -15.26 -3.77 -13.69
CA LEU A 14 -14.68 -2.52 -13.19
C LEU A 14 -13.68 -1.91 -14.17
N SER A 15 -12.93 -2.73 -14.91
CA SER A 15 -11.80 -2.29 -15.73
C SER A 15 -12.16 -1.17 -16.73
N PRO A 16 -13.28 -1.23 -17.50
CA PRO A 16 -13.64 -0.15 -18.41
C PRO A 16 -13.85 1.22 -17.74
N LEU A 17 -14.15 1.23 -16.44
CA LEU A 17 -14.32 2.46 -15.66
C LEU A 17 -12.98 3.05 -15.19
N ILE A 18 -12.00 2.20 -14.87
CA ILE A 18 -10.72 2.61 -14.25
C ILE A 18 -9.50 2.54 -15.18
N ASN A 19 -9.63 1.88 -16.35
CA ASN A 19 -8.56 1.61 -17.33
C ASN A 19 -8.99 1.99 -18.76
N GLU A 20 -9.56 3.18 -18.92
CA GLU A 20 -10.01 3.67 -20.23
C GLU A 20 -8.84 3.73 -21.24
N GLN A 21 -9.07 3.24 -22.45
CA GLN A 21 -8.05 3.14 -23.50
C GLN A 21 -7.95 4.43 -24.33
N GLU A 22 -7.83 5.57 -23.64
CA GLU A 22 -7.65 6.88 -24.23
C GLU A 22 -6.78 7.78 -23.34
N PRO A 23 -6.11 8.82 -23.91
CA PRO A 23 -5.44 9.84 -23.11
C PRO A 23 -6.37 10.46 -22.06
N PRO A 24 -5.87 10.79 -20.85
CA PRO A 24 -6.70 11.30 -19.78
C PRO A 24 -7.20 12.71 -20.06
N LYS A 25 -8.47 12.97 -19.71
CA LYS A 25 -9.10 14.30 -19.77
C LYS A 25 -9.19 14.88 -18.37
N LYS A 26 -9.01 16.20 -18.23
CA LYS A 26 -9.16 16.88 -16.91
C LYS A 26 -10.59 16.79 -16.36
N LYS A 27 -11.57 16.65 -17.25
CA LYS A 27 -12.99 16.47 -16.93
C LYS A 27 -13.55 15.35 -17.79
N ASP A 28 -13.93 14.24 -17.16
CA ASP A 28 -14.28 12.97 -17.82
C ASP A 28 -15.55 12.32 -17.21
N GLY A 29 -16.20 13.00 -16.25
CA GLY A 29 -17.36 12.49 -15.54
C GLY A 29 -17.11 11.22 -14.72
N PHE A 30 -15.86 10.86 -14.42
CA PHE A 30 -15.48 9.64 -13.71
C PHE A 30 -16.24 9.49 -12.40
N LEU A 31 -16.30 10.54 -11.58
CA LEU A 31 -16.91 10.46 -10.24
C LEU A 31 -18.37 10.00 -10.29
N ARG A 32 -19.16 10.53 -11.22
CA ARG A 32 -20.56 10.12 -11.41
C ARG A 32 -20.66 8.66 -11.83
N ARG A 33 -19.83 8.23 -12.78
CA ARG A 33 -19.80 6.85 -13.26
C ARG A 33 -19.35 5.88 -12.15
N ALA A 34 -18.38 6.28 -11.33
CA ALA A 34 -17.91 5.51 -10.19
C ALA A 34 -18.98 5.35 -9.11
N MET A 35 -19.70 6.42 -8.76
CA MET A 35 -20.82 6.34 -7.82
C MET A 35 -21.93 5.41 -8.31
N LEU A 36 -22.30 5.51 -9.58
CA LEU A 36 -23.31 4.62 -10.19
C LEU A 36 -22.83 3.16 -10.20
N PHE A 37 -21.56 2.93 -10.50
CA PHE A 37 -20.97 1.59 -10.48
C PHE A 37 -20.97 1.00 -9.07
N VAL A 38 -20.54 1.76 -8.06
CA VAL A 38 -20.59 1.35 -6.64
C VAL A 38 -22.02 1.08 -6.17
N ALA A 39 -22.98 1.93 -6.55
CA ALA A 39 -24.39 1.74 -6.21
C ALA A 39 -24.96 0.44 -6.82
N LYS A 40 -24.52 0.07 -8.04
CA LYS A 40 -24.98 -1.13 -8.75
C LYS A 40 -24.30 -2.41 -8.24
N HIS A 41 -23.02 -2.36 -7.95
CA HIS A 41 -22.19 -3.55 -7.69
C HIS A 41 -21.88 -3.79 -6.20
N GLY A 42 -22.19 -2.82 -5.33
CA GLY A 42 -21.93 -2.86 -3.90
C GLY A 42 -20.51 -2.42 -3.54
N PHE A 43 -20.39 -1.62 -2.48
CA PHE A 43 -19.12 -1.00 -2.09
C PHE A 43 -18.02 -2.04 -1.78
N ALA A 44 -18.35 -3.08 -1.01
CA ALA A 44 -17.38 -4.12 -0.62
C ALA A 44 -16.81 -4.85 -1.84
N ASN A 45 -17.67 -5.27 -2.77
CA ASN A 45 -17.26 -5.98 -3.98
C ASN A 45 -16.37 -5.11 -4.88
N VAL A 46 -16.75 -3.84 -5.08
CA VAL A 46 -15.93 -2.91 -5.89
C VAL A 46 -14.58 -2.64 -5.24
N LYS A 47 -14.55 -2.51 -3.91
CA LYS A 47 -13.32 -2.32 -3.15
C LYS A 47 -12.40 -3.54 -3.26
N GLN A 48 -12.94 -4.75 -3.13
CA GLN A 48 -12.18 -6.00 -3.29
C GLN A 48 -11.62 -6.11 -4.71
N ALA A 49 -12.48 -5.97 -5.72
CA ALA A 49 -12.09 -6.01 -7.13
C ALA A 49 -11.00 -4.98 -7.47
N PHE A 50 -11.06 -3.77 -6.90
CA PHE A 50 -10.04 -2.76 -7.14
C PHE A 50 -8.72 -3.05 -6.43
N SER A 51 -8.72 -3.70 -5.27
CA SER A 51 -7.56 -3.66 -4.37
C SER A 51 -6.75 -4.98 -4.33
N GLU A 52 -7.31 -6.09 -4.83
CA GLU A 52 -6.69 -7.42 -4.70
C GLU A 52 -5.42 -7.63 -5.53
N GLY A 53 -5.29 -6.95 -6.67
CA GLY A 53 -4.26 -7.27 -7.65
C GLY A 53 -4.78 -8.27 -8.70
N GLN A 54 -4.24 -8.17 -9.92
CA GLN A 54 -4.62 -9.00 -11.05
C GLN A 54 -3.44 -9.30 -11.97
N TYR A 55 -3.54 -10.37 -12.75
CA TYR A 55 -2.46 -10.86 -13.63
C TYR A 55 -2.89 -11.07 -15.09
N GLU A 56 -4.12 -10.71 -15.45
CA GLU A 56 -4.69 -10.96 -16.78
C GLU A 56 -4.58 -9.74 -17.73
N ARG A 57 -4.32 -8.55 -17.18
CA ARG A 57 -4.44 -7.27 -17.90
C ARG A 57 -3.19 -6.41 -17.70
N PRO A 58 -2.14 -6.60 -18.53
CA PRO A 58 -0.84 -5.95 -18.35
C PRO A 58 -0.82 -4.42 -18.39
N LYS A 59 -1.84 -3.79 -19.00
CA LYS A 59 -1.97 -2.33 -19.12
C LYS A 59 -2.95 -1.71 -18.14
N CYS A 60 -3.46 -2.51 -17.20
CA CYS A 60 -4.50 -2.11 -16.25
C CYS A 60 -3.91 -1.92 -14.85
N LEU A 61 -4.56 -1.09 -14.03
CA LEU A 61 -4.18 -0.84 -12.65
C LEU A 61 -4.11 -2.14 -11.84
N GLN A 62 -3.23 -2.19 -10.84
CA GLN A 62 -2.99 -3.37 -10.00
C GLN A 62 -2.52 -4.61 -10.77
N PHE A 63 -1.87 -4.44 -11.91
CA PHE A 63 -1.21 -5.54 -12.59
C PHE A 63 0.02 -5.99 -11.78
N GLY A 64 0.04 -7.25 -11.34
CA GLY A 64 1.12 -7.83 -10.54
C GLY A 64 2.38 -8.22 -11.33
N GLY A 65 2.41 -8.00 -12.64
CA GLY A 65 3.50 -8.42 -13.52
C GLY A 65 3.37 -9.87 -13.99
N GLY A 66 4.25 -10.31 -14.90
CA GLY A 66 4.38 -11.72 -15.31
C GLY A 66 5.52 -12.47 -14.62
N LYS A 67 6.30 -11.75 -13.80
CA LYS A 67 7.45 -12.21 -13.02
C LYS A 67 7.80 -11.13 -12.00
N LEU A 68 8.71 -11.44 -11.08
CA LEU A 68 9.27 -10.43 -10.18
C LEU A 68 9.93 -9.29 -10.96
N GLU A 69 9.61 -8.06 -10.56
CA GLU A 69 10.27 -6.86 -11.06
C GLU A 69 11.71 -6.75 -10.53
N LYS A 70 12.56 -6.02 -11.25
CA LYS A 70 13.99 -5.91 -10.92
C LYS A 70 14.22 -5.39 -9.50
N SER A 71 13.42 -4.43 -9.04
CA SER A 71 13.52 -3.89 -7.67
C SER A 71 13.23 -4.95 -6.61
N SER A 72 12.22 -5.78 -6.84
CA SER A 72 11.88 -6.88 -5.94
C SER A 72 13.00 -7.93 -5.89
N VAL A 73 13.60 -8.27 -7.04
CA VAL A 73 14.75 -9.19 -7.08
C VAL A 73 15.93 -8.63 -6.26
N VAL A 74 16.32 -7.38 -6.51
CA VAL A 74 17.43 -6.73 -5.78
C VAL A 74 17.17 -6.67 -4.27
N LEU A 75 15.95 -6.37 -3.86
CA LEU A 75 15.58 -6.35 -2.44
C LEU A 75 15.68 -7.75 -1.82
N LEU A 76 15.18 -8.78 -2.50
CA LEU A 76 15.21 -10.15 -2.00
C LEU A 76 16.64 -10.67 -1.88
N GLU A 77 17.49 -10.43 -2.89
CA GLU A 77 18.92 -10.76 -2.85
C GLU A 77 19.61 -10.09 -1.65
N TRP A 78 19.35 -8.80 -1.42
CA TRP A 78 19.89 -8.09 -0.26
C TRP A 78 19.40 -8.68 1.06
N LEU A 79 18.11 -9.04 1.17
CA LEU A 79 17.57 -9.65 2.39
C LEU A 79 18.20 -11.02 2.65
N GLU A 80 18.33 -11.87 1.63
CA GLU A 80 18.96 -13.20 1.76
C GLU A 80 20.37 -13.10 2.37
N GLU A 81 21.16 -12.11 1.95
CA GLU A 81 22.50 -11.86 2.49
C GLU A 81 22.51 -11.29 3.93
N ASN A 82 21.53 -10.44 4.28
CA ASN A 82 21.63 -9.60 5.48
C ASN A 82 20.78 -10.07 6.66
N ILE A 83 19.71 -10.85 6.42
CA ILE A 83 18.83 -11.34 7.49
C ILE A 83 18.90 -12.85 7.70
N SER A 84 19.83 -13.53 7.02
CA SER A 84 20.15 -14.93 7.28
C SER A 84 20.53 -15.14 8.76
N GLY A 85 19.76 -16.00 9.45
CA GLY A 85 19.99 -16.32 10.86
C GLY A 85 19.33 -15.36 11.87
N VAL A 86 18.66 -14.30 11.40
CA VAL A 86 17.76 -13.50 12.24
C VAL A 86 16.68 -14.41 12.82
N LYS A 87 16.28 -14.16 14.07
CA LYS A 87 15.24 -14.94 14.77
C LYS A 87 13.96 -14.17 15.00
N ARG A 88 14.05 -12.85 15.14
CA ARG A 88 12.91 -11.95 15.33
C ARG A 88 13.10 -10.74 14.44
N CYS A 89 12.05 -10.34 13.73
CA CYS A 89 12.06 -9.15 12.88
C CYS A 89 10.77 -8.35 13.08
N VAL A 90 10.91 -7.04 13.21
CA VAL A 90 9.78 -6.11 13.10
C VAL A 90 9.86 -5.45 11.73
N TRP A 91 8.91 -5.76 10.84
CA TRP A 91 8.80 -5.16 9.52
C TRP A 91 7.86 -3.96 9.58
N ILE A 92 8.34 -2.79 9.17
CA ILE A 92 7.52 -1.58 9.06
C ILE A 92 7.48 -1.15 7.60
N ASP A 93 6.29 -1.18 7.01
CA ASP A 93 6.05 -0.70 5.65
C ASP A 93 5.34 0.65 5.69
N LEU A 94 5.91 1.69 5.07
CA LEU A 94 5.39 3.05 5.13
C LEU A 94 4.58 3.37 3.88
N HIS A 95 3.30 3.67 4.07
CA HIS A 95 2.38 4.00 2.98
C HIS A 95 1.76 5.38 3.17
N THR A 96 1.38 6.00 2.07
CA THR A 96 0.49 7.16 2.07
C THR A 96 -0.70 6.87 1.16
N GLY A 97 -1.86 7.44 1.48
CA GLY A 97 -3.06 7.21 0.69
C GLY A 97 -4.33 7.30 1.51
N LEU A 98 -4.82 6.16 1.97
CA LEU A 98 -6.14 6.02 2.56
C LEU A 98 -6.19 6.56 3.99
N GLY A 99 -7.28 7.26 4.31
CA GLY A 99 -7.57 7.72 5.67
C GLY A 99 -7.52 9.25 5.83
N LYS A 100 -7.65 9.70 7.08
CA LYS A 100 -7.70 11.12 7.41
C LYS A 100 -6.31 11.75 7.33
N ALA A 101 -6.16 12.78 6.49
CA ALA A 101 -4.92 13.55 6.29
C ALA A 101 -4.06 13.70 7.56
N GLY A 102 -2.87 13.09 7.54
CA GLY A 102 -1.84 13.22 8.58
C GLY A 102 -2.08 12.37 9.83
N ASN A 103 -3.08 11.49 9.81
CA ASN A 103 -3.22 10.41 10.79
C ASN A 103 -2.81 9.11 10.10
N ASP A 104 -2.16 8.24 10.86
CA ASP A 104 -1.88 6.88 10.42
C ASP A 104 -2.86 5.87 11.01
N THR A 105 -2.98 4.76 10.30
CA THR A 105 -3.50 3.50 10.81
C THR A 105 -2.37 2.48 10.76
N LEU A 106 -2.22 1.66 11.81
CA LEU A 106 -1.24 0.58 11.85
C LEU A 106 -1.96 -0.71 11.46
N LEU A 107 -1.76 -1.15 10.22
CA LEU A 107 -2.45 -2.26 9.60
C LEU A 107 -1.62 -3.54 9.79
N VAL A 108 -2.26 -4.62 10.23
CA VAL A 108 -1.61 -5.92 10.49
C VAL A 108 -2.46 -7.07 9.93
N GLU A 109 -1.81 -8.12 9.43
CA GLU A 109 -2.43 -9.27 8.77
C GLU A 109 -2.85 -10.37 9.77
N PHE A 110 -3.60 -9.98 10.80
CA PHE A 110 -4.18 -10.91 11.77
C PHE A 110 -5.70 -10.79 11.79
N ALA A 111 -6.41 -11.91 11.94
CA ALA A 111 -7.87 -11.91 12.08
C ALA A 111 -8.30 -11.10 13.32
N PRO A 112 -9.48 -10.44 13.33
CA PRO A 112 -9.96 -9.64 14.46
C PRO A 112 -10.07 -10.42 15.77
N SER A 113 -10.30 -11.72 15.68
CA SER A 113 -10.38 -12.66 16.81
C SER A 113 -9.01 -13.16 17.28
N ASP A 114 -7.92 -12.85 16.57
CA ASP A 114 -6.61 -13.35 16.92
C ASP A 114 -6.12 -12.70 18.24
N PRO A 115 -5.75 -13.50 19.26
CA PRO A 115 -5.27 -12.97 20.53
C PRO A 115 -4.00 -12.11 20.41
N ILE A 116 -3.22 -12.25 19.34
CA ILE A 116 -2.02 -11.44 19.10
C ILE A 116 -2.35 -9.95 18.93
N LEU A 117 -3.54 -9.61 18.43
CA LEU A 117 -3.96 -8.22 18.27
C LEU A 117 -4.01 -7.47 19.61
N SER A 118 -4.38 -8.16 20.69
CA SER A 118 -4.39 -7.56 22.02
C SER A 118 -2.97 -7.20 22.47
N LYS A 119 -2.00 -8.09 22.23
CA LYS A 119 -0.58 -7.85 22.53
C LYS A 119 -0.03 -6.68 21.69
N LEU A 120 -0.28 -6.68 20.38
CA LEU A 120 0.14 -5.61 19.49
C LEU A 120 -0.47 -4.25 19.90
N ARG A 121 -1.75 -4.22 20.28
CA ARG A 121 -2.41 -3.00 20.77
C ARG A 121 -1.84 -2.51 22.10
N SER A 122 -1.43 -3.42 22.98
CA SER A 122 -0.77 -3.09 24.23
C SER A 122 0.59 -2.43 23.98
N HIS A 123 1.33 -2.91 22.97
CA HIS A 123 2.69 -2.44 22.68
C HIS A 123 2.73 -1.22 21.75
N TYR A 124 2.13 -1.34 20.57
CA TYR A 124 2.12 -0.31 19.51
C TYR A 124 0.95 0.68 19.60
N GLY A 125 0.04 0.43 20.55
CA GLY A 125 -1.10 1.29 20.87
C GLY A 125 -2.38 0.96 20.09
N LYS A 126 -3.46 1.65 20.45
CA LYS A 126 -4.83 1.43 19.94
C LYS A 126 -5.02 1.68 18.44
N ARG A 127 -3.98 2.10 17.72
CA ARG A 127 -4.00 2.36 16.27
C ARG A 127 -3.88 1.08 15.43
N ILE A 128 -3.54 -0.04 16.07
CA ILE A 128 -3.48 -1.37 15.45
C ILE A 128 -4.87 -1.80 15.00
N THR A 129 -5.00 -2.00 13.69
CA THR A 129 -6.20 -2.38 12.96
C THR A 129 -5.92 -3.61 12.11
N SER A 130 -6.83 -4.58 12.15
CA SER A 130 -6.74 -5.80 11.35
C SER A 130 -7.02 -5.53 9.87
N LEU A 131 -6.24 -6.19 9.00
CA LEU A 131 -6.45 -6.28 7.56
C LEU A 131 -7.32 -7.48 7.13
N ASP A 132 -8.17 -8.02 8.01
CA ASP A 132 -9.11 -9.07 7.63
C ASP A 132 -10.27 -8.50 6.77
N PRO A 133 -10.54 -9.08 5.58
CA PRO A 133 -11.65 -8.68 4.70
C PRO A 133 -13.01 -8.60 5.40
N GLU A 134 -13.24 -9.44 6.42
CA GLU A 134 -14.48 -9.45 7.21
C GLU A 134 -14.59 -8.25 8.18
N ALA A 135 -13.48 -7.55 8.46
CA ALA A 135 -13.42 -6.42 9.39
C ALA A 135 -13.82 -5.06 8.77
N GLY A 136 -14.35 -5.06 7.54
CA GLY A 136 -14.89 -3.88 6.84
C GLY A 136 -13.84 -2.90 6.27
N VAL A 137 -12.63 -2.87 6.84
CA VAL A 137 -11.52 -2.02 6.37
C VAL A 137 -10.63 -2.73 5.36
N ALA A 138 -10.68 -4.06 5.24
CA ALA A 138 -9.69 -4.79 4.47
C ALA A 138 -10.22 -5.51 3.22
N TYR A 139 -9.28 -6.10 2.49
CA TYR A 139 -9.46 -6.80 1.22
C TYR A 139 -8.36 -7.87 1.11
N ARG A 140 -8.62 -8.97 0.39
CA ARG A 140 -7.55 -9.92 0.05
C ARG A 140 -6.53 -9.23 -0.85
N ILE A 141 -5.23 -9.46 -0.60
CA ILE A 141 -4.11 -8.93 -1.40
C ILE A 141 -3.39 -10.10 -2.06
N ARG A 142 -3.00 -9.95 -3.33
CA ARG A 142 -2.13 -10.85 -4.07
C ARG A 142 -0.86 -10.11 -4.48
N GLY A 143 0.28 -10.80 -4.48
CA GLY A 143 1.58 -10.19 -4.82
C GLY A 143 2.12 -9.15 -3.82
N GLY A 144 1.65 -9.16 -2.57
CA GLY A 144 2.15 -8.26 -1.52
C GLY A 144 3.62 -8.53 -1.18
N LEU A 145 4.41 -7.45 -1.04
CA LEU A 145 5.84 -7.55 -0.73
C LEU A 145 6.10 -8.22 0.61
N GLN A 146 5.37 -7.81 1.65
CA GLN A 146 5.50 -8.35 3.01
C GLN A 146 5.30 -9.86 3.04
N ALA A 147 4.13 -10.35 2.60
CA ALA A 147 3.84 -11.79 2.55
C ALA A 147 4.86 -12.56 1.69
N GLY A 148 5.34 -11.96 0.60
CA GLY A 148 6.38 -12.55 -0.25
C GLY A 148 7.75 -12.68 0.44
N VAL A 149 8.10 -11.74 1.31
CA VAL A 149 9.34 -11.78 2.12
C VAL A 149 9.19 -12.79 3.26
N GLU A 150 8.11 -12.70 4.05
CA GLU A 150 7.87 -13.60 5.19
C GLU A 150 7.89 -15.08 4.76
N ALA A 151 7.26 -15.41 3.62
CA ALA A 151 7.22 -16.76 3.09
C ALA A 151 8.61 -17.32 2.69
N ARG A 152 9.62 -16.47 2.48
CA ARG A 152 10.99 -16.89 2.16
C ARG A 152 11.86 -17.12 3.38
N PHE A 153 11.50 -16.54 4.53
CA PHE A 153 12.21 -16.69 5.79
C PHE A 153 11.25 -17.18 6.88
N PRO A 154 10.69 -18.40 6.73
CA PRO A 154 9.68 -18.95 7.64
C PRO A 154 10.21 -19.20 9.06
N GLU A 155 11.52 -19.20 9.25
CA GLU A 155 12.17 -19.37 10.55
C GLU A 155 12.25 -18.09 11.40
N ILE A 156 11.93 -16.93 10.81
CA ILE A 156 11.90 -15.65 11.51
C ILE A 156 10.53 -15.47 12.18
N GLU A 157 10.53 -15.08 13.45
CA GLU A 157 9.34 -14.56 14.11
C GLU A 157 9.07 -13.12 13.63
N TRP A 158 8.04 -12.96 12.81
CA TRP A 158 7.68 -11.69 12.18
C TRP A 158 6.63 -10.92 13.00
N THR A 159 6.90 -9.63 13.22
CA THR A 159 5.90 -8.63 13.59
C THR A 159 5.83 -7.59 12.47
N SER A 160 4.84 -7.73 11.59
CA SER A 160 4.76 -6.89 10.40
C SER A 160 3.62 -5.89 10.49
N ILE A 161 3.95 -4.62 10.24
CA ILE A 161 3.06 -3.47 10.42
C ILE A 161 3.14 -2.59 9.17
N THR A 162 2.02 -2.45 8.47
CA THR A 162 1.85 -1.42 7.45
C THR A 162 1.35 -0.13 8.10
N GLN A 163 2.15 0.93 8.06
CA GLN A 163 1.80 2.25 8.55
C GLN A 163 1.22 3.10 7.40
N GLU A 164 -0.11 3.13 7.30
CA GLU A 164 -0.84 3.85 6.26
C GLU A 164 -1.19 5.27 6.72
N PHE A 165 -0.59 6.29 6.10
CA PHE A 165 -0.89 7.70 6.34
C PHE A 165 -1.95 8.25 5.39
N GLY A 166 -3.04 8.76 5.96
CA GLY A 166 -4.09 9.37 5.16
C GLY A 166 -3.64 10.60 4.35
N THR A 167 -4.16 10.71 3.13
CA THR A 167 -3.97 11.87 2.24
C THR A 167 -5.32 12.46 1.81
N VAL A 168 -5.90 11.97 0.72
CA VAL A 168 -7.16 12.40 0.11
C VAL A 168 -8.15 11.23 0.04
N GLY A 169 -9.42 11.52 -0.26
CA GLY A 169 -10.46 10.49 -0.31
C GLY A 169 -10.22 9.45 -1.43
N PRO A 170 -10.74 8.21 -1.28
CA PRO A 170 -10.47 7.09 -2.18
C PRO A 170 -10.83 7.38 -3.65
N TYR A 171 -11.93 8.10 -3.90
CA TYR A 171 -12.29 8.50 -5.27
C TYR A 171 -11.24 9.41 -5.93
N ALA A 172 -10.59 10.29 -5.15
CA ALA A 172 -9.53 11.15 -5.67
C ALA A 172 -8.25 10.35 -5.95
N VAL A 173 -7.92 9.39 -5.09
CA VAL A 173 -6.81 8.44 -5.30
C VAL A 173 -7.02 7.64 -6.58
N ILE A 174 -8.18 6.99 -6.75
CA ILE A 174 -8.51 6.21 -7.94
C ILE A 174 -8.50 7.10 -9.19
N ALA A 175 -9.06 8.31 -9.11
CA ALA A 175 -9.05 9.23 -10.24
C ALA A 175 -7.63 9.67 -10.65
N ALA A 176 -6.70 9.81 -9.70
CA ALA A 176 -5.31 10.12 -9.98
C ALA A 176 -4.59 8.93 -10.63
N LEU A 177 -4.69 7.73 -10.02
CA LEU A 177 -4.14 6.47 -10.55
C LEU A 177 -4.62 6.21 -11.98
N ARG A 178 -5.93 6.29 -12.21
CA ARG A 178 -6.54 6.14 -13.53
C ARG A 178 -5.95 7.12 -14.54
N SER A 179 -5.91 8.41 -14.20
CA SER A 179 -5.41 9.42 -15.14
C SER A 179 -3.92 9.27 -15.46
N GLU A 180 -3.13 8.78 -14.50
CA GLU A 180 -1.71 8.52 -14.73
C GLU A 180 -1.53 7.27 -15.60
N ASN A 181 -2.23 6.17 -15.30
CA ASN A 181 -2.16 4.95 -16.10
C ASN A 181 -2.64 5.18 -17.54
N GLN A 182 -3.73 5.94 -17.74
CA GLN A 182 -4.19 6.37 -19.07
C GLN A 182 -3.09 7.08 -19.86
N TRP A 183 -2.38 8.01 -19.22
CA TRP A 183 -1.29 8.73 -19.87
C TRP A 183 -0.12 7.81 -20.21
N THR A 184 0.28 6.96 -19.27
CA THR A 184 1.37 6.00 -19.45
C THR A 184 1.10 5.03 -20.61
N GLN A 185 -0.13 4.52 -20.72
CA GLN A 185 -0.48 3.49 -21.70
C GLN A 185 -0.94 4.05 -23.04
N TRP A 186 -1.61 5.20 -23.04
CA TRP A 186 -2.36 5.72 -24.18
C TRP A 186 -2.05 7.18 -24.52
N GLY A 187 -1.10 7.83 -23.84
CA GLY A 187 -0.75 9.24 -24.06
C GLY A 187 -0.06 9.54 -25.39
N GLY A 188 0.47 8.52 -26.08
CA GLY A 188 1.09 8.65 -27.40
C GLY A 188 2.41 9.44 -27.43
N LYS A 189 3.02 9.68 -26.26
CA LYS A 189 4.31 10.38 -26.12
C LYS A 189 5.40 9.45 -25.59
N SER A 190 6.65 9.79 -25.87
CA SER A 190 7.83 9.06 -25.38
C SER A 190 8.85 10.01 -24.75
N GLY A 191 9.79 9.44 -23.99
CA GLY A 191 10.88 10.20 -23.36
C GLY A 191 10.40 11.19 -22.31
N ARG A 192 11.04 12.36 -22.25
CA ARG A 192 10.78 13.39 -21.22
C ARG A 192 9.37 13.96 -21.27
N GLU A 193 8.74 13.99 -22.44
CA GLU A 193 7.35 14.47 -22.57
C GLU A 193 6.37 13.59 -21.80
N THR A 194 6.62 12.28 -21.74
CA THR A 194 5.80 11.35 -20.95
C THR A 194 5.90 11.64 -19.45
N LEU A 195 7.02 12.20 -18.98
CA LEU A 195 7.24 12.51 -17.56
C LEU A 195 6.60 13.84 -17.15
N ASN A 196 6.50 14.80 -18.07
CA ASN A 196 6.01 16.16 -17.80
C ASN A 196 4.51 16.32 -18.09
N HIS A 197 3.68 15.45 -17.53
CA HIS A 197 2.24 15.47 -17.74
C HIS A 197 1.48 15.66 -16.43
N TRP A 198 0.41 16.47 -16.46
CA TRP A 198 -0.36 16.85 -15.27
C TRP A 198 -0.89 15.67 -14.44
N SER A 199 -1.14 14.52 -15.07
CA SER A 199 -1.62 13.33 -14.35
C SER A 199 -0.55 12.73 -13.44
N ARG A 200 0.74 12.84 -13.80
CA ARG A 200 1.87 12.44 -12.94
C ARG A 200 2.02 13.37 -11.75
N ASP A 201 1.95 14.69 -11.99
CA ASP A 201 1.98 15.69 -10.92
C ASP A 201 0.80 15.50 -9.96
N LYS A 202 -0.40 15.24 -10.50
CA LYS A 202 -1.60 14.95 -9.73
C LYS A 202 -1.45 13.67 -8.90
N LEU A 203 -0.87 12.61 -9.47
CA LEU A 203 -0.60 11.37 -8.74
C LEU A 203 0.36 11.63 -7.58
N LEU A 204 1.48 12.31 -7.83
CA LEU A 204 2.44 12.65 -6.78
C LEU A 204 1.80 13.51 -5.67
N ALA A 205 1.03 14.54 -6.03
CA ALA A 205 0.35 15.41 -5.07
C ALA A 205 -0.78 14.70 -4.29
N THR A 206 -1.30 13.59 -4.81
CA THR A 206 -2.30 12.74 -4.13
C THR A 206 -1.65 11.96 -2.98
N PHE A 207 -0.39 11.55 -3.14
CA PHE A 207 0.35 10.74 -2.16
C PHE A 207 1.33 11.56 -1.30
N ASN A 208 1.65 12.78 -1.70
CA ASN A 208 2.53 13.70 -0.98
C ASN A 208 1.86 15.07 -0.86
N LEU A 209 1.08 15.26 0.22
CA LEU A 209 0.44 16.55 0.47
C LEU A 209 1.52 17.57 0.83
N LYS A 210 1.80 18.52 -0.07
CA LYS A 210 2.74 19.64 0.15
C LYS A 210 2.22 20.61 1.23
N LYS A 211 2.14 20.14 2.46
CA LYS A 211 1.56 20.81 3.63
C LYS A 211 2.48 20.54 4.83
N PRO A 212 3.18 21.55 5.36
CA PRO A 212 4.14 21.35 6.45
C PRO A 212 3.56 20.63 7.68
N LYS A 213 2.32 20.97 8.08
CA LYS A 213 1.62 20.31 9.20
C LYS A 213 1.28 18.84 8.96
N TRP A 214 1.16 18.42 7.69
CA TRP A 214 0.94 17.02 7.34
C TRP A 214 2.27 16.26 7.44
N GLU A 215 3.32 16.80 6.83
CA GLU A 215 4.68 16.23 6.88
C GLU A 215 5.19 16.09 8.32
N GLU A 216 5.00 17.12 9.15
CA GLU A 216 5.36 17.09 10.58
C GLU A 216 4.70 15.91 11.31
N LYS A 217 3.40 15.67 11.06
CA LYS A 217 2.68 14.55 11.68
C LYS A 217 3.20 13.20 11.22
N LEU A 218 3.54 13.06 9.94
CA LEU A 218 4.15 11.84 9.39
C LEU A 218 5.47 11.54 10.10
N ILE A 219 6.34 12.54 10.21
CA ILE A 219 7.64 12.39 10.87
C ILE A 219 7.46 12.00 12.34
N ILE A 220 6.61 12.70 13.10
CA ILE A 220 6.39 12.42 14.52
C ILE A 220 5.86 10.99 14.72
N ARG A 221 4.83 10.60 13.96
CA ARG A 221 4.15 9.31 14.14
C ARG A 221 4.97 8.14 13.59
N GLY A 222 5.69 8.35 12.49
CA GLY A 222 6.66 7.40 11.94
C GLY A 222 7.77 7.12 12.94
N ARG A 223 8.45 8.17 13.44
CA ARG A 223 9.52 8.03 14.45
C ARG A 223 9.04 7.33 15.70
N LYS A 224 7.81 7.63 16.16
CA LYS A 224 7.21 6.91 17.29
C LYS A 224 7.11 5.41 17.02
N LEU A 225 6.61 4.99 15.85
CA LEU A 225 6.47 3.58 15.52
C LEU A 225 7.83 2.86 15.50
N PHE A 226 8.85 3.46 14.88
CA PHE A 226 10.21 2.90 14.89
C PHE A 226 10.79 2.80 16.30
N ALA A 227 10.55 3.78 17.17
CA ALA A 227 11.00 3.71 18.57
C ALA A 227 10.28 2.60 19.36
N ASP A 228 8.97 2.45 19.16
CA ASP A 228 8.18 1.37 19.77
C ASP A 228 8.67 0.00 19.29
N ALA A 229 9.02 -0.15 17.99
CA ALA A 229 9.56 -1.37 17.40
C ALA A 229 10.96 -1.73 17.93
N LEU A 230 11.84 -0.74 18.09
CA LEU A 230 13.16 -0.97 18.71
C LEU A 230 13.02 -1.42 20.17
N THR A 231 12.05 -0.86 20.89
CA THR A 231 11.74 -1.28 22.26
C THR A 231 11.23 -2.72 22.30
N ASP A 232 10.39 -3.12 21.33
CA ASP A 232 9.91 -4.50 21.17
C ASP A 232 11.09 -5.48 21.00
N LEU A 233 11.98 -5.18 20.05
CA LEU A 233 13.12 -6.02 19.73
C LEU A 233 14.14 -6.11 20.89
N ALA A 234 14.37 -5.02 21.62
CA ALA A 234 15.28 -4.99 22.75
C ALA A 234 14.78 -5.80 23.97
N GLY A 235 13.47 -6.06 24.05
CA GLY A 235 12.81 -6.57 25.26
C GLY A 235 12.84 -5.58 26.42
N GLU A 236 12.24 -5.91 27.57
CA GLU A 236 12.17 -5.04 28.76
C GLU A 236 13.54 -4.68 29.40
N GLN A 237 14.69 -5.08 28.83
CA GLN A 237 16.00 -4.98 29.49
C GLN A 237 17.11 -4.18 28.81
N LYS A 238 16.89 -3.48 27.69
CA LYS A 238 17.94 -2.60 27.15
C LYS A 238 17.39 -1.26 26.71
N LYS A 239 17.94 -0.18 27.28
CA LYS A 239 17.74 1.19 26.79
C LYS A 239 17.97 1.19 25.28
N VAL A 240 16.93 1.55 24.53
CA VAL A 240 17.04 1.81 23.08
C VAL A 240 18.10 2.90 22.90
N PRO A 241 19.15 2.67 22.09
CA PRO A 241 20.12 3.71 21.77
C PRO A 241 19.41 4.91 21.14
N ASP A 242 19.78 6.12 21.54
CA ASP A 242 19.30 7.35 20.90
C ASP A 242 19.81 7.37 19.45
N PHE A 243 18.93 7.01 18.50
CA PHE A 243 19.27 7.00 17.08
C PHE A 243 19.26 8.44 16.55
N GLN A 244 20.45 9.05 16.53
CA GLN A 244 20.69 10.36 15.93
C GLN A 244 20.82 10.18 14.41
N TRP A 245 19.81 10.63 13.67
CA TRP A 245 19.90 10.76 12.23
C TRP A 245 20.78 11.98 11.90
N GLU A 246 22.04 11.77 11.53
CA GLU A 246 22.82 12.80 10.87
C GLU A 246 22.19 13.07 9.50
N ARG A 247 21.67 14.29 9.30
CA ARG A 247 21.27 14.76 7.98
C ARG A 247 22.54 15.07 7.21
N ASN A 248 22.94 14.18 6.31
CA ASN A 248 23.78 14.56 5.18
C ASN A 248 22.93 15.27 4.14
#